data_AF-A0A1H7WJ78-F1
#
_entry.id   AF-A0A1H7WJ78-F1
#
_cell.length_a   1.000
_cell.length_b   1.000
_cell.length_c   1.000
_cell.angle_alpha   90.00
_cell.angle_beta   90.00
_cell.angle_gamma   90.00
#
_symmetry.space_group_name_H-M   'P 1'
#
loop_
_entity.id
_entity.type
_entity.pdbx_description
1 polymer ?
#
loop_
_entity_poly.entity_id
_entity_poly.type
_entity_poly.pdbx_seq_one_letter_code
_entity_poly.pdbx_strand_id
1 'polypeptide(L)'
;MRYPAERKEAILKKMAPPMSMTIPELAEQEGITATTLYNWRKQARARGQVLPSRSTQPDQWTSQEKFQIVLETAPMNEAELSAYCRERGLYPEQVEAWWDACMNANEDAAAQAKQFRQARKAEQKRLCKLELELHRKDKALAETAALLALSKSRGDLGHDQRRGLLTSLPDRQRIVTLVQAAQRDGARLAKACQVMGINVRTY
;
A
#
# COMPACT_ATOMS: atom_id res chain seq x y z
N MET A 1 38.89 -8.72 22.21
CA MET A 1 39.30 -7.30 22.39
C MET A 1 38.04 -6.44 22.35
N ARG A 2 37.73 -5.69 23.41
CA ARG A 2 36.54 -4.82 23.47
C ARG A 2 37.01 -3.38 23.28
N TYR A 3 36.71 -2.80 22.13
CA TYR A 3 37.06 -1.40 21.84
C TYR A 3 36.05 -0.45 22.51
N PRO A 4 36.48 0.70 23.05
CA PRO A 4 35.58 1.73 23.57
C PRO A 4 34.60 2.19 22.49
N ALA A 5 33.36 2.53 22.89
CA ALA A 5 32.32 2.98 21.96
C ALA A 5 32.74 4.26 21.21
N GLU A 6 33.33 5.22 21.92
CA GLU A 6 33.84 6.47 21.35
C GLU A 6 34.87 6.24 20.25
N ARG A 7 35.81 5.31 20.48
CA ARG A 7 36.83 4.95 19.49
C ARG A 7 36.21 4.30 18.25
N LYS A 8 35.21 3.43 18.44
CA LYS A 8 34.47 2.82 17.32
C LYS A 8 33.74 3.88 16.49
N GLU A 9 33.08 4.84 17.13
CA GLU A 9 32.35 5.91 16.44
C GLU A 9 33.26 6.88 15.69
N ALA A 10 34.39 7.27 16.28
CA ALA A 10 35.39 8.11 15.61
C ALA A 10 35.92 7.45 14.33
N ILE A 11 36.16 6.14 14.38
CA ILE A 11 36.64 5.35 13.24
C ILE A 11 35.55 5.19 12.17
N LEU A 12 34.29 4.96 12.57
CA LEU A 12 33.16 4.94 11.64
C LEU A 12 32.94 6.30 10.97
N LYS A 13 33.20 7.42 11.66
CA LYS A 13 33.12 8.77 11.09
C LYS A 13 34.18 9.00 10.01
N LYS A 14 35.38 8.42 10.15
CA LYS A 14 36.43 8.45 9.10
C LYS A 14 36.05 7.62 7.86
N MET A 15 35.27 6.54 8.04
CA MET A 15 34.72 5.75 6.94
C MET A 15 33.52 6.41 6.24
N ALA A 16 32.87 7.37 6.91
CA ALA A 16 31.73 8.10 6.38
C ALA A 16 32.18 9.31 5.55
N PRO A 17 31.30 9.84 4.66
CA PRO A 17 31.54 11.13 4.02
C PRO A 17 31.75 12.24 5.06
N PRO A 18 32.70 13.18 4.85
CA PRO A 18 33.42 13.47 3.60
C PRO A 18 34.75 12.74 3.40
N MET A 19 35.27 12.02 4.40
CA MET A 19 36.62 11.42 4.32
C MET A 19 36.63 10.10 3.52
N SER A 20 35.54 9.31 3.59
CA SER A 20 35.34 8.07 2.80
C SER A 20 36.54 7.11 2.77
N MET A 21 37.30 7.01 3.88
CA MET A 21 38.54 6.23 3.94
C MET A 21 38.29 4.73 3.76
N THR A 22 39.24 4.04 3.12
CA THR A 22 39.10 2.61 2.87
C THR A 22 39.44 1.78 4.11
N ILE A 23 38.85 0.58 4.20
CA ILE A 23 39.11 -0.34 5.32
C ILE A 23 40.60 -0.76 5.41
N PRO A 24 41.30 -1.05 4.29
CA PRO A 24 42.74 -1.33 4.34
C PRO A 24 43.58 -0.17 4.89
N GLU A 25 43.37 1.05 4.38
CA GLU A 25 44.10 2.24 4.87
C GLU A 25 43.84 2.48 6.35
N LEU A 26 42.58 2.32 6.80
CA LEU A 26 42.22 2.54 8.18
C LEU A 26 42.74 1.42 9.11
N ALA A 27 42.90 0.20 8.59
CA ALA A 27 43.51 -0.90 9.32
C ALA A 27 44.98 -0.62 9.61
N GLU A 28 45.70 -0.09 8.64
CA GLU A 28 47.10 0.31 8.78
C GLU A 28 47.27 1.51 9.71
N GLN A 29 46.42 2.54 9.58
CA GLN A 29 46.52 3.75 10.40
C GLN A 29 46.15 3.54 11.87
N GLU A 30 45.08 2.79 12.14
CA GLU A 30 44.53 2.64 13.50
C GLU A 30 45.04 1.39 14.22
N GLY A 31 45.79 0.53 13.52
CA GLY A 31 46.28 -0.75 14.04
C GLY A 31 45.17 -1.75 14.36
N ILE A 32 44.06 -1.70 13.62
CA ILE A 32 42.89 -2.56 13.82
C ILE A 32 42.79 -3.55 12.66
N THR A 33 42.52 -4.81 12.96
CA THR A 33 42.35 -5.83 11.93
C THR A 33 41.20 -5.47 10.98
N ALA A 34 41.45 -5.59 9.67
CA ALA A 34 40.45 -5.30 8.63
C ALA A 34 39.12 -6.03 8.87
N THR A 35 39.14 -7.28 9.34
CA THR A 35 37.95 -8.07 9.69
C THR A 35 37.06 -7.39 10.75
N THR A 36 37.66 -6.74 11.75
CA THR A 36 36.92 -6.00 12.78
C THR A 36 36.23 -4.77 12.18
N LEU A 37 36.95 -4.04 11.33
CA LEU A 37 36.43 -2.87 10.61
C LEU A 37 35.28 -3.25 9.65
N TYR A 38 35.40 -4.37 8.92
CA TYR A 38 34.32 -4.92 8.09
C TYR A 38 33.06 -5.22 8.92
N ASN A 39 33.23 -5.86 10.09
CA ASN A 39 32.12 -6.17 10.98
C ASN A 39 31.44 -4.92 11.54
N TRP A 40 32.21 -3.89 11.90
CA TRP A 40 31.67 -2.62 12.37
C TRP A 40 30.89 -1.88 11.29
N ARG A 41 31.42 -1.83 10.06
CA ARG A 41 30.71 -1.26 8.90
C ARG A 41 29.40 -1.99 8.66
N LYS A 42 29.40 -3.33 8.69
CA LYS A 42 28.18 -4.15 8.51
C LYS A 42 27.13 -3.84 9.57
N GLN A 43 27.54 -3.75 10.84
CA GLN A 43 26.64 -3.40 11.95
C GLN A 43 26.09 -1.98 11.85
N ALA A 44 26.93 -1.02 11.45
CA ALA A 44 26.53 0.37 11.26
C ALA A 44 25.51 0.51 10.12
N ARG A 45 25.73 -0.16 8.97
CA ARG A 45 24.74 -0.21 7.88
C ARG A 45 23.42 -0.85 8.29
N ALA A 46 23.46 -1.92 9.09
CA ALA A 46 22.24 -2.53 9.63
C ALA A 46 21.44 -1.59 10.56
N ARG A 47 22.09 -0.57 11.13
CA ARG A 47 21.46 0.49 11.93
C ARG A 47 21.02 1.70 11.10
N GLY A 48 21.13 1.63 9.77
CA GLY A 48 20.77 2.71 8.86
C GLY A 48 21.85 3.78 8.67
N GLN A 49 23.08 3.57 9.16
CA GLN A 49 24.19 4.47 8.84
C GLN A 49 24.68 4.26 7.41
N VAL A 50 24.99 5.37 6.77
CA VAL A 50 25.43 5.41 5.38
C VAL A 50 26.93 5.25 5.34
N LEU A 51 27.36 4.05 4.99
CA LEU A 51 28.76 3.72 4.84
C LEU A 51 28.96 3.01 3.50
N PRO A 52 30.02 3.35 2.74
CA PRO A 52 30.27 2.76 1.44
C PRO A 52 30.40 1.25 1.53
N SER A 53 29.49 0.51 0.92
CA SER A 53 29.69 -0.90 0.61
C SER A 53 30.36 -1.00 -0.74
N ARG A 54 31.63 -1.40 -0.75
CA ARG A 54 32.25 -1.94 -1.96
C ARG A 54 31.65 -3.33 -2.25
N SER A 55 30.34 -3.39 -2.51
CA SER A 55 29.71 -4.57 -3.10
C SER A 55 30.15 -4.66 -4.55
N THR A 56 30.63 -5.84 -4.95
CA THR A 56 31.21 -6.12 -6.27
C THR A 56 30.23 -5.96 -7.43
N GLN A 57 28.93 -5.78 -7.15
CA GLN A 57 27.88 -5.66 -8.17
C GLN A 57 27.23 -4.26 -8.14
N PRO A 58 27.32 -3.46 -9.23
CA PRO A 58 26.72 -2.12 -9.31
C PRO A 58 25.20 -2.09 -9.11
N ASP A 59 24.50 -3.18 -9.44
CA ASP A 59 23.04 -3.29 -9.28
C ASP A 59 22.59 -3.39 -7.81
N GLN A 60 23.47 -3.82 -6.91
CA GLN A 60 23.16 -3.92 -5.49
C GLN A 60 23.44 -2.63 -4.71
N TRP A 61 23.85 -1.57 -5.43
CA TRP A 61 24.19 -0.29 -4.81
C TRP A 61 22.93 0.48 -4.48
N THR A 62 22.88 0.99 -3.25
CA THR A 62 21.82 1.88 -2.79
C THR A 62 21.85 3.20 -3.57
N SER A 63 20.72 3.90 -3.68
CA SER A 63 20.65 5.21 -4.35
C SER A 63 21.66 6.21 -3.78
N GLN A 64 21.98 6.08 -2.50
CA GLN A 64 22.96 6.91 -1.83
C GLN A 64 24.41 6.58 -2.20
N GLU A 65 24.75 5.30 -2.38
CA GLU A 65 26.05 4.88 -2.89
C GLU A 65 26.26 5.36 -4.33
N LYS A 66 25.21 5.29 -5.17
CA LYS A 66 25.24 5.85 -6.52
C LYS A 66 25.49 7.36 -6.51
N PHE A 67 24.77 8.09 -5.66
CA PHE A 67 24.95 9.54 -5.49
C PHE A 67 26.36 9.91 -4.98
N GLN A 68 26.94 9.11 -4.08
CA GLN A 68 28.30 9.36 -3.60
C GLN A 68 29.32 9.29 -4.75
N ILE A 69 29.17 8.32 -5.64
CA ILE A 69 30.07 8.15 -6.78
C ILE A 69 29.94 9.33 -7.73
N VAL A 70 28.71 9.74 -8.05
CA VAL A 70 28.40 10.95 -8.82
C VAL A 70 29.13 12.17 -8.24
N LEU A 71 29.13 12.33 -6.92
CA LEU A 71 29.80 13.43 -6.23
C LEU A 71 31.34 13.32 -6.27
N GLU A 72 31.88 12.11 -6.09
CA GLU A 72 33.33 11.85 -6.14
C GLU A 72 33.90 12.04 -7.54
N THR A 73 33.14 11.71 -8.59
CA THR A 73 33.58 11.83 -9.98
C THR A 73 33.35 13.21 -10.59
N ALA A 74 32.64 14.11 -9.89
CA ALA A 74 32.36 15.46 -10.39
C ALA A 74 33.57 16.33 -10.75
N PRO A 75 34.70 16.31 -10.01
CA PRO A 75 35.87 17.08 -10.40
C PRO A 75 36.80 16.34 -11.37
N MET A 76 36.50 15.08 -11.73
CA MET A 76 37.40 14.22 -12.50
C MET A 76 37.26 14.47 -14.01
N ASN A 77 38.36 14.39 -14.75
CA ASN A 77 38.32 14.35 -16.22
C ASN A 77 37.98 12.95 -16.75
N GLU A 78 37.77 12.80 -18.06
CA GLU A 78 37.35 11.53 -18.68
C GLU A 78 38.37 10.39 -18.48
N ALA A 79 39.67 10.70 -18.45
CA ALA A 79 40.73 9.72 -18.24
C ALA A 79 40.77 9.25 -16.77
N GLU A 80 40.62 10.18 -15.83
CA GLU A 80 40.52 9.92 -14.39
C GLU A 80 39.25 9.13 -14.06
N LEU A 81 38.11 9.50 -14.66
CA LEU A 81 36.85 8.77 -14.55
C LEU A 81 37.01 7.34 -15.04
N SER A 82 37.64 7.14 -16.19
CA SER A 82 37.90 5.81 -16.75
C SER A 82 38.80 4.96 -15.85
N ALA A 83 39.84 5.55 -15.26
CA ALA A 83 40.71 4.86 -14.31
C ALA A 83 39.95 4.49 -13.02
N TYR A 84 39.20 5.44 -12.46
CA TYR A 84 38.34 5.26 -11.28
C TYR A 84 37.29 4.15 -11.50
N CYS A 85 36.68 4.12 -12.68
CA CYS A 85 35.70 3.11 -13.07
C CYS A 85 36.33 1.71 -13.13
N ARG A 86 37.52 1.57 -13.72
CA ARG A 86 38.26 0.28 -13.77
C ARG A 86 38.61 -0.23 -12.37
N GLU A 87 39.03 0.65 -11.46
CA GLU A 87 39.35 0.27 -10.08
C GLU A 87 38.12 -0.19 -9.28
N ARG A 88 36.95 0.42 -9.54
CA ARG A 88 35.69 0.11 -8.84
C ARG A 88 34.83 -0.93 -9.55
N GLY A 89 35.21 -1.39 -10.74
CA GLY A 89 34.39 -2.32 -11.55
C GLY A 89 33.11 -1.67 -12.09
N LEU A 90 33.18 -0.39 -12.42
CA LEU A 90 32.09 0.40 -13.02
C LEU A 90 32.39 0.69 -14.49
N TYR A 91 31.34 1.06 -15.21
CA TYR A 91 31.42 1.60 -16.56
C TYR A 91 31.14 3.12 -16.51
N PRO A 92 31.89 3.96 -17.25
CA PRO A 92 31.64 5.41 -17.32
C PRO A 92 30.17 5.75 -17.63
N GLU A 93 29.55 4.99 -18.53
CA GLU A 93 28.15 5.14 -18.94
C GLU A 93 27.18 4.94 -17.76
N GLN A 94 27.53 4.11 -16.77
CA GLN A 94 26.72 3.94 -15.56
C GLN A 94 26.79 5.17 -14.66
N VAL A 95 27.96 5.80 -14.57
CA VAL A 95 28.15 7.02 -13.78
C VAL A 95 27.41 8.18 -14.43
N GLU A 96 27.49 8.31 -15.76
CA GLU A 96 26.71 9.29 -16.53
C GLU A 96 25.20 9.09 -16.35
N ALA A 97 24.70 7.85 -16.44
CA ALA A 97 23.29 7.56 -16.19
C ALA A 97 22.85 7.97 -14.78
N TRP A 98 23.70 7.81 -13.76
CA TRP A 98 23.40 8.26 -12.41
C TRP A 98 23.48 9.78 -12.25
N TRP A 99 24.39 10.44 -12.98
CA TRP A 99 24.45 11.90 -13.09
C TRP A 99 23.13 12.46 -13.61
N ASP A 100 22.68 11.97 -14.74
CA ASP A 100 21.41 12.39 -15.36
C ASP A 100 20.22 12.11 -14.46
N ALA A 101 20.18 10.93 -13.83
CA ALA A 101 19.12 10.60 -12.87
C ALA A 101 19.11 11.56 -11.67
N CYS A 102 20.27 12.01 -11.19
CA CYS A 102 20.36 12.98 -10.10
C CYS A 102 19.92 14.38 -10.54
N MET A 103 20.27 14.82 -11.74
CA MET A 103 19.83 16.11 -12.30
C MET A 103 18.31 16.16 -12.51
N ASN A 104 17.73 15.06 -13.01
CA ASN A 104 16.31 14.98 -13.35
C ASN A 104 15.40 14.50 -12.21
N ALA A 105 15.97 14.11 -11.06
CA ALA A 105 15.23 13.52 -9.94
C ALA A 105 14.02 14.36 -9.48
N ASN A 106 14.16 15.69 -9.48
CA ASN A 106 13.09 16.59 -9.06
C ASN A 106 12.00 16.78 -10.12
N GLU A 107 12.37 16.76 -11.40
CA GLU A 107 11.42 16.88 -12.51
C GLU A 107 10.55 15.62 -12.59
N ASP A 108 11.18 14.44 -12.51
CA ASP A 108 10.50 13.16 -12.49
C ASP A 108 9.61 12.99 -11.25
N ALA A 109 10.07 13.40 -10.07
CA ALA A 109 9.29 13.30 -8.84
C ALA A 109 8.00 14.13 -8.89
N ALA A 110 8.05 15.35 -9.42
CA ALA A 110 6.87 16.21 -9.53
C ALA A 110 5.85 15.67 -10.54
N ALA A 111 6.33 15.22 -11.71
CA ALA A 111 5.50 14.63 -12.75
C ALA A 111 4.84 13.32 -12.28
N GLN A 112 5.62 12.41 -11.67
CA GLN A 112 5.12 11.17 -11.10
C GLN A 112 4.11 11.43 -9.98
N ALA A 113 4.40 12.33 -9.03
CA ALA A 113 3.46 12.66 -7.95
C ALA A 113 2.12 13.23 -8.47
N LYS A 114 2.15 14.00 -9.57
CA LYS A 114 0.93 14.48 -10.23
C LYS A 114 0.14 13.33 -10.85
N GLN A 115 0.80 12.44 -11.59
CA GLN A 115 0.17 11.26 -12.20
C GLN A 115 -0.44 10.33 -11.14
N PHE A 116 0.31 10.01 -10.08
CA PHE A 116 -0.18 9.18 -8.97
C PHE A 116 -1.42 9.79 -8.29
N ARG A 117 -1.42 11.11 -8.05
CA ARG A 117 -2.60 11.79 -7.48
C ARG A 117 -3.83 11.71 -8.39
N GLN A 118 -3.65 11.86 -9.70
CA GLN A 118 -4.73 11.74 -10.67
C GLN A 118 -5.27 10.31 -10.75
N ALA A 119 -4.37 9.32 -10.81
CA ALA A 119 -4.73 7.90 -10.82
C ALA A 119 -5.51 7.52 -9.55
N ARG A 120 -5.01 7.90 -8.38
CA ARG A 120 -5.68 7.64 -7.09
C ARG A 120 -7.07 8.28 -7.02
N LYS A 121 -7.22 9.52 -7.50
CA LYS A 121 -8.52 10.19 -7.55
C LYS A 121 -9.50 9.50 -8.51
N ALA A 122 -9.03 9.02 -9.65
CA ALA A 122 -9.85 8.27 -10.61
C ALA A 122 -10.29 6.92 -10.03
N GLU A 123 -9.37 6.21 -9.38
CA GLU A 123 -9.65 4.95 -8.69
C GLU A 123 -10.66 5.12 -7.55
N GLN A 124 -10.48 6.12 -6.69
CA GLN A 124 -11.40 6.38 -5.58
C GLN A 124 -12.82 6.72 -6.06
N LYS A 125 -12.94 7.44 -7.18
CA LYS A 125 -14.24 7.68 -7.83
C LYS A 125 -14.86 6.38 -8.37
N ARG A 126 -14.05 5.46 -8.91
CA ARG A 126 -14.54 4.15 -9.38
C ARG A 126 -15.02 3.32 -8.20
N LEU A 127 -14.24 3.26 -7.11
CA LEU A 127 -14.63 2.55 -5.88
C LEU A 127 -15.97 3.06 -5.34
N CYS A 128 -16.13 4.38 -5.19
CA CYS A 128 -17.39 4.95 -4.71
C CYS A 128 -18.58 4.59 -5.63
N LYS A 129 -18.40 4.62 -6.95
CA LYS A 129 -19.46 4.19 -7.90
C LYS A 129 -19.79 2.71 -7.74
N LEU A 130 -18.78 1.86 -7.64
CA LEU A 130 -18.94 0.42 -7.49
C LEU A 130 -19.62 0.08 -6.16
N GLU A 131 -19.24 0.72 -5.06
CA GLU A 131 -19.88 0.57 -3.75
C GLU A 131 -21.36 0.97 -3.79
N LEU A 132 -21.69 2.10 -4.44
CA LEU A 132 -23.09 2.51 -4.60
C LEU A 132 -23.90 1.54 -5.45
N GLU A 133 -23.33 1.02 -6.55
CA GLU A 133 -23.98 0.01 -7.38
C GLU A 133 -24.19 -1.30 -6.62
N LEU A 134 -23.18 -1.72 -5.84
CA LEU A 134 -23.24 -2.90 -5.00
C LEU A 134 -24.34 -2.75 -3.94
N HIS A 135 -24.38 -1.63 -3.20
CA HIS A 135 -25.44 -1.35 -2.24
C HIS A 135 -26.84 -1.33 -2.87
N ARG A 136 -26.99 -0.79 -4.08
CA ARG A 136 -28.27 -0.81 -4.80
C ARG A 136 -28.69 -2.23 -5.17
N LYS A 137 -27.74 -3.06 -5.63
CA LYS A 137 -27.99 -4.47 -5.97
C LYS A 137 -28.31 -5.29 -4.73
N ASP A 138 -27.55 -5.16 -3.66
CA ASP A 138 -27.79 -5.85 -2.40
C ASP A 138 -29.14 -5.48 -1.80
N LYS A 139 -29.53 -4.20 -1.84
CA LYS A 139 -30.86 -3.77 -1.40
C LYS A 139 -31.98 -4.39 -2.24
N ALA A 140 -31.80 -4.48 -3.57
CA ALA A 140 -32.76 -5.12 -4.44
C ALA A 140 -32.84 -6.64 -4.18
N LEU A 141 -31.70 -7.30 -3.95
CA LEU A 141 -31.63 -8.72 -3.59
C LEU A 141 -32.25 -9.02 -2.22
N ALA A 142 -32.04 -8.16 -1.23
CA ALA A 142 -32.68 -8.27 0.08
C ALA A 142 -34.21 -8.12 -0.04
N GLU A 143 -34.68 -7.12 -0.81
CA GLU A 143 -36.12 -6.93 -1.06
C GLU A 143 -36.74 -8.15 -1.77
N THR A 144 -36.09 -8.72 -2.79
CA THR A 144 -36.61 -9.93 -3.45
C THR A 144 -36.59 -11.16 -2.55
N ALA A 145 -35.53 -11.36 -1.76
CA ALA A 145 -35.43 -12.47 -0.81
C ALA A 145 -36.51 -12.38 0.28
N ALA A 146 -36.71 -11.20 0.87
CA ALA A 146 -37.73 -10.96 1.88
C ALA A 146 -39.15 -11.16 1.34
N LEU A 147 -39.44 -10.70 0.12
CA LEU A 147 -40.75 -10.92 -0.52
C LEU A 147 -40.98 -12.39 -0.87
N LEU A 148 -39.95 -13.15 -1.24
CA LEU A 148 -40.04 -14.58 -1.52
C LEU A 148 -40.27 -15.40 -0.24
N ALA A 149 -39.60 -15.04 0.86
CA ALA A 149 -39.86 -15.65 2.17
C ALA A 149 -41.29 -15.36 2.63
N LEU A 150 -41.77 -14.11 2.46
CA LEU A 150 -43.13 -13.71 2.80
C LEU A 150 -44.19 -14.44 1.95
N SER A 151 -43.95 -14.62 0.66
CA SER A 151 -44.88 -15.32 -0.24
C SER A 151 -45.01 -16.80 0.10
N LYS A 152 -43.92 -17.43 0.54
CA LYS A 152 -43.92 -18.80 1.08
C LYS A 152 -44.75 -18.90 2.36
N SER A 153 -44.49 -18.03 3.34
CA SER A 153 -45.25 -17.99 4.60
C SER A 153 -46.74 -17.74 4.39
N ARG A 154 -47.10 -16.97 3.36
CA ARG A 154 -48.51 -16.79 2.95
C ARG A 154 -49.14 -18.08 2.44
N GLY A 155 -48.40 -18.91 1.71
CA GLY A 155 -48.86 -20.24 1.28
C GLY A 155 -49.13 -21.17 2.47
N ASP A 156 -48.27 -21.13 3.48
CA ASP A 156 -48.38 -21.95 4.71
C ASP A 156 -49.56 -21.52 5.61
N LEU A 157 -49.99 -20.25 5.53
CA LEU A 157 -51.17 -19.75 6.24
C LEU A 157 -52.50 -20.28 5.69
N GLY A 158 -52.49 -20.99 4.56
CA GLY A 158 -53.60 -21.79 4.06
C GLY A 158 -54.95 -21.10 4.07
N HIS A 159 -55.23 -20.18 3.13
CA HIS A 159 -56.55 -20.05 2.49
C HIS A 159 -56.63 -18.90 1.48
N ASP A 160 -57.50 -19.15 0.51
CA ASP A 160 -58.06 -18.33 -0.56
C ASP A 160 -58.68 -17.00 -0.06
N GLN A 161 -57.86 -16.08 0.47
CA GLN A 161 -58.30 -14.75 0.92
C GLN A 161 -58.62 -13.84 -0.29
N ARG A 162 -59.82 -14.03 -0.85
CA ARG A 162 -60.43 -13.04 -1.75
C ARG A 162 -60.65 -11.74 -0.96
N ARG A 163 -60.34 -10.61 -1.59
CA ARG A 163 -60.61 -9.27 -1.05
C ARG A 163 -62.05 -9.19 -0.51
N GLY A 164 -62.22 -8.82 0.76
CA GLY A 164 -63.54 -8.54 1.37
C GLY A 164 -64.02 -9.50 2.46
N LEU A 165 -63.26 -10.54 2.83
CA LEU A 165 -63.59 -11.41 3.97
C LEU A 165 -63.08 -10.84 5.31
N LEU A 166 -63.86 -11.07 6.37
CA LEU A 166 -63.49 -10.72 7.74
C LEU A 166 -62.35 -11.63 8.21
N THR A 167 -61.13 -11.12 8.27
CA THR A 167 -60.00 -11.84 8.86
C THR A 167 -60.15 -11.92 10.37
N SER A 168 -59.91 -13.09 10.96
CA SER A 168 -59.94 -13.24 12.42
C SER A 168 -58.85 -12.35 13.05
N LEU A 169 -59.07 -11.88 14.27
CA LEU A 169 -58.09 -11.04 14.98
C LEU A 169 -56.71 -11.74 15.13
N PRO A 170 -56.63 -13.05 15.44
CA PRO A 170 -55.36 -13.79 15.45
C PRO A 170 -54.67 -13.83 14.09
N ASP A 171 -55.41 -14.04 12.99
CA ASP A 171 -54.83 -14.09 11.65
C ASP A 171 -54.32 -12.71 11.22
N ARG A 172 -55.06 -11.65 11.56
CA ARG A 172 -54.63 -10.28 11.32
C ARG A 172 -53.34 -9.94 12.05
N GLN A 173 -53.21 -10.36 13.32
CA GLN A 173 -51.96 -10.18 14.08
C GLN A 173 -50.78 -10.91 13.42
N ARG A 174 -50.98 -12.17 12.99
CA ARG A 174 -49.94 -12.95 12.29
C ARG A 174 -49.50 -12.31 10.98
N ILE A 175 -50.45 -11.83 10.18
CA ILE A 175 -50.16 -11.12 8.92
C ILE A 175 -49.33 -9.86 9.20
N VAL A 176 -49.71 -9.06 10.19
CA VAL A 176 -48.95 -7.85 10.55
C VAL A 176 -47.53 -8.21 10.98
N THR A 177 -47.35 -9.23 11.82
CA THR A 177 -46.01 -9.68 12.24
C THR A 177 -45.13 -10.12 11.07
N LEU A 178 -45.70 -10.85 10.10
CA LEU A 178 -44.97 -11.30 8.90
C LEU A 178 -44.56 -10.14 8.00
N VAL A 179 -45.43 -9.15 7.80
CA VAL A 179 -45.11 -7.93 7.03
C VAL A 179 -44.03 -7.11 7.73
N GLN A 180 -44.10 -6.97 9.06
CA GLN A 180 -43.06 -6.29 9.84
C GLN A 180 -41.71 -7.01 9.73
N ALA A 181 -41.69 -8.35 9.76
CA ALA A 181 -40.48 -9.15 9.59
C ALA A 181 -39.88 -8.92 8.19
N ALA A 182 -40.68 -9.04 7.13
CA ALA A 182 -40.23 -8.77 5.77
C ALA A 182 -39.69 -7.34 5.58
N GLN A 183 -40.27 -6.35 6.27
CA GLN A 183 -39.77 -4.97 6.24
C GLN A 183 -38.41 -4.82 6.93
N ARG A 184 -38.18 -5.52 8.05
CA ARG A 184 -36.86 -5.57 8.71
C ARG A 184 -35.81 -6.24 7.82
N ASP A 185 -36.21 -7.24 7.05
CA ASP A 185 -35.34 -7.96 6.11
C ASP A 185 -35.10 -7.20 4.79
N GLY A 186 -35.67 -5.99 4.65
CA GLY A 186 -35.37 -5.07 3.55
C GLY A 186 -36.48 -4.90 2.50
N ALA A 187 -37.64 -5.55 2.66
CA ALA A 187 -38.78 -5.33 1.77
C ALA A 187 -39.45 -3.96 2.00
N ARG A 188 -39.91 -3.31 0.92
CA ARG A 188 -40.75 -2.12 1.04
C ARG A 188 -42.13 -2.51 1.56
N LEU A 189 -42.66 -1.74 2.51
CA LEU A 189 -43.97 -1.97 3.12
C LEU A 189 -45.08 -2.17 2.06
N ALA A 190 -45.14 -1.31 1.05
CA ALA A 190 -46.14 -1.40 -0.02
C ALA A 190 -46.07 -2.74 -0.78
N LYS A 191 -44.86 -3.27 -1.02
CA LYS A 191 -44.66 -4.55 -1.70
C LYS A 191 -44.99 -5.73 -0.78
N ALA A 192 -44.61 -5.65 0.49
CA ALA A 192 -44.95 -6.67 1.48
C ALA A 192 -46.48 -6.77 1.69
N CYS A 193 -47.17 -5.63 1.81
CA CYS A 193 -48.64 -5.59 1.87
C CYS A 193 -49.29 -6.13 0.60
N GLN A 194 -48.74 -5.81 -0.58
CA GLN A 194 -49.20 -6.36 -1.86
C GLN A 194 -49.07 -7.89 -1.90
N VAL A 195 -47.96 -8.44 -1.42
CA VAL A 195 -47.77 -9.89 -1.30
C VAL A 195 -48.80 -10.48 -0.32
N MET A 196 -49.08 -9.84 0.81
CA MET A 196 -50.07 -10.35 1.76
C MET A 196 -51.53 -10.06 1.38
N GLY A 197 -51.79 -9.40 0.24
CA GLY A 197 -53.15 -9.10 -0.22
C GLY A 197 -53.89 -8.03 0.60
N ILE A 198 -53.18 -7.27 1.43
CA ILE A 198 -53.74 -6.22 2.29
C ILE A 198 -53.39 -4.82 1.76
N ASN A 199 -54.23 -3.82 2.08
CA ASN A 199 -53.94 -2.43 1.73
C ASN A 199 -53.02 -1.80 2.79
N VAL A 200 -52.05 -0.99 2.36
CA VAL A 200 -51.15 -0.22 3.24
C VAL A 200 -51.93 0.69 4.20
N ARG A 201 -53.12 1.18 3.81
CA ARG A 201 -53.99 1.99 4.68
C ARG A 201 -54.72 1.18 5.76
N THR A 202 -54.83 -0.13 5.58
CA THR A 202 -55.54 -1.05 6.49
C THR A 202 -54.57 -1.92 7.30
N TYR A 203 -53.28 -1.79 7.02
CA TYR A 203 -52.15 -2.43 7.70
C TYR A 203 -51.93 -1.81 9.08
#